data_AF-A0A8D8D5Y2-F1
#
_entry.id   AF-A0A8D8D5Y2-F1
#
_cell.length_a   1.000
_cell.length_b   1.000
_cell.length_c   1.000
_cell.angle_alpha   90.00
_cell.angle_beta   90.00
_cell.angle_gamma   90.00
#
_symmetry.space_group_name_H-M   'P 1'
#
loop_
_entity.id
_entity.type
_entity.pdbx_description
1 polymer ?
#
loop_
_entity_poly.entity_id
_entity_poly.type
_entity_poly.pdbx_seq_one_letter_code
_entity_poly.pdbx_strand_id
1 'polypeptide(L)'
;VPGSLRPLMLKYVHAGHTGVQGCIRRAKQMLFWVGMSSDITNTVESCTTCERYQQSNQKHEVMTHEIPTLPFEIVGSDLFHFQGDEYLLIADSYSGFFDFAKL
;
A
#
# COMPACT_ATOMS: atom_id res chain seq x y z
N VAL A 1 -32.24 16.56 -3.19
CA VAL A 1 -32.04 16.11 -4.60
C VAL A 1 -33.05 15.01 -4.94
N PRO A 2 -33.84 15.16 -6.03
CA PRO A 2 -34.74 14.13 -6.53
C PRO A 2 -34.02 12.79 -6.78
N GLY A 3 -34.69 11.66 -6.53
CA GLY A 3 -34.09 10.32 -6.65
C GLY A 3 -33.44 10.07 -8.01
N SER A 4 -34.11 10.47 -9.08
CA SER A 4 -33.63 10.33 -10.46
C SER A 4 -32.33 11.09 -10.78
N LEU A 5 -32.03 12.17 -10.03
CA LEU A 5 -30.84 12.99 -10.26
C LEU A 5 -29.64 12.59 -9.38
N ARG A 6 -29.84 11.74 -8.36
CA ARG A 6 -28.77 11.33 -7.44
C ARG A 6 -27.60 10.64 -8.16
N PRO A 7 -27.80 9.71 -9.12
CA PRO A 7 -26.68 9.08 -9.83
C PRO A 7 -25.80 10.10 -10.57
N LEU A 8 -26.43 11.10 -11.20
CA LEU A 8 -25.73 12.17 -11.88
C LEU A 8 -24.94 13.05 -10.89
N MET A 9 -25.53 13.39 -9.75
CA MET A 9 -24.85 14.16 -8.71
C MET A 9 -23.66 13.40 -8.10
N LEU A 10 -23.79 12.10 -7.88
CA LEU A 10 -22.69 11.24 -7.40
C LEU A 10 -21.51 11.26 -8.36
N LYS A 11 -21.76 11.19 -9.68
CA LYS A 11 -20.73 11.30 -10.71
C LYS A 11 -19.96 12.63 -10.61
N TYR A 12 -20.66 13.75 -10.42
CA TYR A 12 -20.01 15.06 -10.27
C TYR A 12 -19.23 15.20 -8.96
N VAL A 13 -19.79 14.72 -7.86
CA VAL A 13 -19.11 14.75 -6.55
C VAL A 13 -17.81 13.94 -6.61
N HIS A 14 -17.82 12.78 -7.26
CA HIS A 14 -16.70 11.86 -7.39
C HIS A 14 -15.65 12.25 -8.44
N ALA A 15 -15.96 13.14 -9.39
CA ALA A 15 -15.10 13.43 -10.55
C ALA A 15 -13.64 13.77 -10.24
N GLY A 16 -13.35 14.31 -9.05
CA GLY A 16 -11.98 14.62 -8.61
C GLY A 16 -11.25 13.50 -7.88
N HIS A 17 -11.82 12.30 -7.72
CA HIS A 17 -11.24 11.14 -7.03
C HIS A 17 -10.63 11.44 -5.64
N THR A 18 -11.22 12.38 -4.89
CA THR A 18 -10.64 12.94 -3.65
C THR A 18 -10.82 12.06 -2.40
N GLY A 19 -11.16 10.78 -2.58
CA GLY A 19 -11.56 9.87 -1.50
C GLY A 19 -12.93 10.20 -0.87
N VAL A 20 -13.39 9.32 0.03
CA VAL A 20 -14.73 9.35 0.62
C VAL A 20 -15.00 10.67 1.34
N GLN A 21 -14.13 11.06 2.28
CA GLN A 21 -14.33 12.26 3.09
C GLN A 21 -14.25 13.55 2.27
N GLY A 22 -13.39 13.60 1.25
CA GLY A 22 -13.32 14.71 0.31
C GLY A 22 -14.62 14.89 -0.49
N CYS A 23 -15.16 13.78 -0.98
CA CYS A 23 -16.43 13.74 -1.71
C CYS A 23 -17.62 14.16 -0.82
N ILE A 24 -17.70 13.65 0.41
CA ILE A 24 -18.75 14.02 1.38
C ILE A 24 -18.68 15.53 1.70
N ARG A 25 -17.48 16.05 1.96
CA ARG A 25 -17.29 17.48 2.26
C ARG A 25 -17.74 18.37 1.10
N ARG A 26 -17.39 18.01 -0.14
CA ARG A 26 -17.85 18.73 -1.35
C ARG A 26 -19.37 18.67 -1.49
N ALA A 27 -19.98 17.49 -1.35
CA ALA A 27 -21.42 17.33 -1.52
C ALA A 27 -22.22 18.15 -0.50
N LYS A 28 -21.78 18.19 0.77
CA LYS A 28 -22.44 18.94 1.85
C LYS A 28 -22.54 20.45 1.61
N GLN A 29 -21.75 21.02 0.70
CA GLN A 29 -21.81 22.45 0.40
C GLN A 29 -23.04 22.84 -0.43
N MET A 30 -23.60 21.92 -1.22
CA MET A 30 -24.62 22.25 -2.23
C MET A 30 -25.75 21.22 -2.36
N LEU A 31 -25.59 20.03 -1.79
CA LEU A 31 -26.48 18.89 -1.99
C LEU A 31 -26.95 18.29 -0.67
N PHE A 32 -28.16 17.75 -0.69
CA PHE A 32 -28.71 16.97 0.42
C PHE A 32 -29.75 15.95 -0.04
N TRP A 33 -29.68 14.75 0.55
CA TRP A 33 -30.73 13.74 0.61
C TRP A 33 -30.41 12.74 1.74
N VAL A 34 -31.44 12.03 2.22
CA VAL A 34 -31.27 10.97 3.22
C VAL A 34 -30.42 9.83 2.63
N GLY A 35 -29.35 9.44 3.31
CA GLY A 35 -28.41 8.40 2.85
C GLY A 35 -27.27 8.91 1.95
N MET A 36 -27.15 10.22 1.70
CA MET A 36 -26.14 10.80 0.81
C MET A 36 -24.70 10.36 1.11
N SER A 37 -24.30 10.34 2.38
CA SER A 37 -22.96 9.90 2.76
C SER A 37 -22.70 8.44 2.37
N SER A 38 -23.67 7.55 2.59
CA SER A 38 -23.58 6.14 2.23
C SER A 38 -23.51 5.94 0.72
N ASP A 39 -24.34 6.67 -0.05
CA ASP A 39 -24.30 6.62 -1.51
C ASP A 39 -22.94 7.09 -2.07
N ILE A 40 -22.36 8.14 -1.46
CA ILE A 40 -21.02 8.65 -1.82
C ILE A 40 -19.95 7.61 -1.49
N THR A 41 -19.98 7.02 -0.30
CA THR A 41 -19.03 5.97 0.11
C THR A 41 -19.06 4.81 -0.87
N ASN A 42 -20.24 4.27 -1.17
CA ASN A 42 -20.42 3.17 -2.12
C ASN A 42 -19.89 3.53 -3.53
N THR A 43 -20.11 4.77 -3.98
CA THR A 43 -19.61 5.24 -5.29
C THR A 43 -18.09 5.31 -5.33
N VAL A 44 -17.46 5.78 -4.25
CA VAL A 44 -16.00 5.90 -4.17
C VAL A 44 -15.34 4.52 -4.04
N GLU A 45 -15.89 3.64 -3.20
CA GLU A 45 -15.36 2.30 -2.95
C GLU A 45 -15.53 1.34 -4.15
N SER A 46 -16.56 1.54 -4.97
CA SER A 46 -16.75 0.77 -6.21
C SER A 46 -15.98 1.33 -7.41
N CYS A 47 -15.23 2.42 -7.24
CA CYS A 47 -14.46 3.02 -8.33
C CYS A 47 -13.11 2.32 -8.51
N THR A 48 -12.95 1.62 -9.63
CA THR A 48 -11.72 0.89 -10.00
C THR A 48 -10.49 1.79 -10.09
N THR A 49 -10.65 3.03 -10.54
CA THR A 49 -9.56 4.03 -10.56
C THR A 49 -9.13 4.38 -9.14
N CYS A 50 -10.09 4.63 -8.24
CA CYS A 50 -9.76 4.90 -6.84
C CYS A 50 -9.09 3.69 -6.20
N GLU A 51 -9.62 2.48 -6.39
CA GLU A 51 -9.04 1.25 -5.88
C GLU A 51 -7.59 1.05 -6.34
N ARG A 52 -7.30 1.27 -7.63
CA ARG A 52 -5.96 1.08 -8.22
C ARG A 52 -4.92 2.08 -7.69
N TYR A 53 -5.30 3.33 -7.47
CA TYR A 53 -4.37 4.41 -7.12
C TYR A 53 -4.41 4.82 -5.65
N GLN A 54 -5.35 4.29 -4.88
CA GLN A 54 -5.41 4.53 -3.43
C GLN A 54 -4.17 3.93 -2.77
N GLN A 55 -3.59 4.69 -1.85
CA GLN A 55 -2.44 4.22 -1.09
C GLN A 55 -2.82 2.98 -0.28
N SER A 56 -2.17 1.86 -0.58
CA SER A 56 -2.14 0.67 0.25
C SER A 56 -1.30 0.99 1.49
N ASN A 57 -1.93 1.57 2.51
CA ASN A 57 -1.27 1.84 3.80
C ASN A 57 -1.48 0.68 4.77
N GLN A 58 -1.56 -0.56 4.27
CA GLN A 58 -1.52 -1.71 5.16
C GLN A 58 -0.08 -1.85 5.67
N LYS A 59 0.20 -1.22 6.81
CA LYS A 59 1.39 -1.50 7.61
C LYS A 59 1.36 -2.99 7.93
N HIS A 60 2.12 -3.76 7.17
CA HIS A 60 2.41 -5.13 7.57
C HIS A 60 3.30 -5.05 8.80
N GLU A 61 2.97 -5.86 9.80
CA GLU A 61 3.88 -6.12 10.91
C GLU A 61 5.15 -6.73 10.32
N VAL A 62 6.30 -6.15 10.62
CA VAL A 62 7.57 -6.72 10.21
C VAL A 62 7.74 -8.00 11.01
N MET A 63 7.58 -9.14 10.35
CA MET A 63 7.83 -10.45 10.95
C MET A 63 9.30 -10.50 11.37
N THR A 64 9.56 -10.49 12.67
CA THR A 64 10.91 -10.69 13.19
C THR A 64 11.28 -12.16 13.07
N HIS A 65 12.42 -12.45 12.47
CA HIS A 65 12.96 -13.81 12.41
C HIS A 65 13.43 -14.26 13.80
N GLU A 66 13.46 -15.58 14.02
CA GLU A 66 14.07 -16.15 15.22
C GLU A 66 15.55 -15.78 15.28
N ILE A 67 16.01 -15.46 16.49
CA ILE A 67 17.43 -15.16 16.74
C ILE A 67 18.16 -16.51 16.80
N PRO A 68 19.15 -16.76 15.92
CA PRO A 68 19.91 -18.01 15.98
C PRO A 68 20.64 -18.15 17.31
N THR A 69 20.95 -19.38 17.70
CA THR A 69 21.65 -19.71 18.96
C THR A 69 23.07 -20.19 18.73
N LEU A 70 23.41 -20.59 17.50
CA LEU A 70 24.72 -21.08 17.11
C LEU A 70 25.26 -20.32 15.88
N PRO A 71 26.60 -20.16 15.76
CA PRO A 71 27.22 -19.65 14.54
C PRO A 71 26.84 -20.48 13.31
N PHE A 72 26.54 -19.81 12.19
CA PHE A 72 26.17 -20.40 10.90
C PHE A 72 24.87 -21.20 10.91
N GLU A 73 24.03 -21.09 11.94
CA GLU A 73 22.70 -21.69 11.99
C GLU A 73 21.74 -21.04 10.97
N ILE A 74 21.84 -19.72 10.83
CA ILE A 74 21.12 -18.93 9.82
C ILE A 74 22.15 -18.08 9.08
N VAL A 75 22.23 -18.25 7.76
CA VAL A 75 23.15 -17.51 6.89
C VAL A 75 22.34 -16.72 5.86
N GLY A 76 22.52 -15.41 5.83
CA GLY A 76 22.10 -14.56 4.73
C GLY A 76 23.12 -14.64 3.60
N SER A 77 22.65 -14.65 2.35
CA SER A 77 23.53 -14.63 1.19
C SER A 77 23.01 -13.65 0.16
N ASP A 78 23.93 -12.96 -0.51
CA ASP A 78 23.60 -12.01 -1.57
C ASP A 78 24.70 -11.97 -2.63
N LEU A 79 24.37 -11.47 -3.81
CA LEU A 79 25.32 -11.27 -4.90
C LEU A 79 25.72 -9.81 -4.98
N PHE A 80 27.02 -9.54 -5.17
CA PHE A 80 27.50 -8.20 -5.44
C PHE A 80 28.55 -8.17 -6.55
N HIS A 81 28.68 -7.01 -7.17
CA HIS A 81 29.64 -6.78 -8.24
C HIS A 81 30.72 -5.82 -7.75
N PHE A 82 31.99 -6.17 -8.00
CA PHE A 82 33.12 -5.30 -7.68
C PHE A 82 34.21 -5.43 -8.74
N GLN A 83 34.67 -4.30 -9.27
CA GLN A 83 35.72 -4.24 -10.31
C GLN A 83 35.47 -5.13 -11.55
N GLY A 84 34.21 -5.32 -11.93
CA GLY A 84 33.83 -6.12 -13.10
C GLY A 84 33.73 -7.62 -12.84
N ASP A 85 33.96 -8.05 -11.60
CA ASP A 85 33.78 -9.43 -11.15
C ASP A 85 32.51 -9.54 -10.30
N GLU A 86 31.90 -10.73 -10.29
CA GLU A 86 30.74 -11.09 -9.47
C GLU A 86 31.18 -11.93 -8.26
N TYR A 87 30.55 -11.69 -7.12
CA TYR A 87 30.89 -12.32 -5.85
C TYR A 87 29.63 -12.79 -5.13
N LEU A 88 29.75 -13.92 -4.42
CA LEU A 88 28.79 -14.38 -3.44
C LEU A 88 29.23 -13.93 -2.05
N LEU A 89 28.41 -13.10 -1.40
CA LEU A 89 28.54 -12.75 0.02
C LEU A 89 27.73 -13.74 0.85
N ILE A 90 28.31 -14.18 1.96
CA ILE A 90 27.62 -14.88 3.04
C ILE A 90 27.76 -14.08 4.33
N ALA A 91 26.70 -14.02 5.13
CA ALA A 91 26.69 -13.35 6.43
C ALA A 91 25.99 -14.24 7.46
N ASP A 92 26.68 -14.55 8.56
CA ASP A 92 26.14 -15.27 9.69
C ASP A 92 25.25 -14.37 10.55
N SER A 93 23.99 -14.76 10.71
CA SER A 93 23.00 -14.01 11.49
C SER A 93 23.23 -14.07 13.00
N TYR A 94 24.05 -15.00 13.50
CA TYR A 94 24.37 -15.10 14.93
C TYR A 94 25.46 -14.11 15.35
N SER A 95 26.61 -14.13 14.65
CA SER A 95 27.79 -13.33 15.01
C SER A 95 27.93 -12.04 14.22
N GLY A 96 27.24 -11.90 13.09
CA GLY A 96 27.47 -10.84 12.12
C GLY A 96 28.75 -11.02 11.30
N PHE A 97 29.44 -12.16 11.41
CA PHE A 97 30.58 -12.49 10.57
C PHE A 97 30.13 -12.60 9.11
N PHE A 98 30.91 -12.03 8.19
CA PHE A 98 30.65 -12.16 6.76
C PHE A 98 31.92 -12.54 6.01
N ASP A 99 31.74 -13.28 4.92
CA ASP A 99 32.80 -13.67 4.01
C ASP A 99 32.27 -13.65 2.57
N PHE A 100 33.15 -13.60 1.59
CA PHE A 100 32.76 -13.59 0.20
C PHE A 100 33.69 -14.41 -0.69
N ALA A 101 33.11 -15.03 -1.70
CA ALA A 101 33.84 -15.79 -2.71
C ALA A 101 33.56 -15.20 -4.10
N LYS A 102 34.61 -15.07 -4.90
CA LYS A 102 34.47 -14.75 -6.33
C LYS A 102 33.80 -15.94 -7.04
N LEU A 103 32.84 -15.65 -7.92
CA LEU A 103 32.18 -16.64 -8.76
C LEU A 103 33.05 -17.07 -9.95
#